data_AF-A0A410TT65-F1
#
_entry.id   AF-A0A410TT65-F1
#
_cell.length_a   1.000
_cell.length_b   1.000
_cell.length_c   1.000
_cell.angle_alpha   90.00
_cell.angle_beta   90.00
_cell.angle_gamma   90.00
#
_symmetry.space_group_name_H-M   'P 1'
#
loop_
_entity.id
_entity.type
_entity.pdbx_description
1 polymer ?
#
loop_
_entity_poly.entity_id
_entity_poly.type
_entity_poly.pdbx_seq_one_letter_code
_entity_poly.pdbx_strand_id
1 'polypeptide(L)' 'MNPVVVQFSSDLLSGAFTLALIAGGLLFLGGLVSLGVFIYRSVKGDGMRDPEEVAPEKTTDSDDVTQGGQDDEWEFY' A
#
# COMPACT_ATOMS: atom_id res chain seq x y z
N MET A 1 -6.69 27.11 36.81
CA MET A 1 -6.79 25.86 36.00
C MET A 1 -7.18 24.74 36.94
N ASN A 2 -8.14 23.89 36.58
CA ASN A 2 -8.57 22.79 37.46
C ASN A 2 -7.52 21.67 37.42
N PRO A 3 -6.83 21.35 38.53
CA PRO A 3 -5.73 20.40 38.56
C PRO A 3 -6.14 19.00 38.10
N VAL A 4 -7.41 18.63 38.31
CA VAL A 4 -7.98 17.36 37.88
C VAL A 4 -7.95 17.23 36.35
N VAL A 5 -8.34 18.28 35.63
CA VAL A 5 -8.39 18.27 34.15
C VAL A 5 -6.98 18.13 33.55
N VAL A 6 -6.00 18.82 34.14
CA VAL A 6 -4.59 18.77 33.69
C VAL A 6 -4.01 17.37 33.88
N GLN A 7 -4.31 16.70 34.99
CA GLN A 7 -3.84 15.35 35.26
C GLN A 7 -4.44 14.34 34.28
N PHE A 8 -5.76 14.34 34.07
CA PHE A 8 -6.42 13.44 33.11
C PHE A 8 -5.89 13.61 31.68
N SER A 9 -5.67 14.85 31.23
CA SER A 9 -5.10 15.09 29.90
C SER A 9 -3.65 14.60 29.79
N SER A 10 -2.85 14.74 30.85
CA SER A 10 -1.47 14.29 30.88
C SER A 10 -1.37 12.77 30.84
N ASP A 11 -2.21 12.08 31.63
CA ASP A 11 -2.27 10.62 31.67
C ASP A 11 -2.70 10.05 30.31
N LEU A 12 -3.74 10.63 29.69
CA LEU A 12 -4.21 10.22 28.36
C LEU A 12 -3.13 10.42 27.28
N LEU A 13 -2.45 11.57 27.28
CA LEU A 13 -1.41 11.88 26.30
C LEU A 13 -0.21 10.93 26.45
N SER A 14 0.17 10.60 27.69
CA SER A 14 1.24 9.63 27.95
C SER A 14 0.91 8.22 27.44
N GLY A 15 -0.35 7.78 27.61
CA GLY A 15 -0.84 6.50 27.10
C GLY A 15 -0.87 6.49 25.57
N ALA A 16 -1.39 7.55 24.95
CA ALA A 16 -1.42 7.70 23.50
C ALA A 16 -0.01 7.72 22.89
N PHE A 17 0.94 8.41 23.53
CA PHE A 17 2.33 8.45 23.08
C PHE A 17 2.98 7.05 23.15
N THR A 18 2.74 6.30 24.22
CA THR A 18 3.24 4.92 24.35
C THR A 18 2.69 4.02 23.24
N LEU A 19 1.38 4.09 22.98
CA LEU A 19 0.76 3.34 21.88
C LEU A 19 1.31 3.75 20.51
N ALA A 20 1.52 5.05 20.29
CA ALA A 20 2.10 5.57 19.05
C ALA A 20 3.53 5.04 18.83
N LEU A 21 4.34 4.97 19.88
CA LEU A 21 5.69 4.39 19.80
C LEU A 21 5.66 2.89 19.49
N ILE A 22 4.76 2.14 20.12
CA ILE A 22 4.61 0.69 19.85
C ILE A 22 4.16 0.48 18.40
N ALA A 23 3.09 1.16 17.96
CA ALA A 23 2.57 1.05 16.61
C ALA A 23 3.60 1.49 15.57
N GLY A 24 4.26 2.62 15.81
CA GLY A 24 5.34 3.12 14.97
C GLY A 24 6.51 2.15 14.87
N GLY A 25 6.91 1.54 15.98
CA GLY A 25 7.97 0.53 16.01
C GLY A 25 7.62 -0.72 15.21
N LEU A 26 6.38 -1.21 15.33
CA LEU A 26 5.91 -2.36 14.55
C LEU A 26 5.85 -2.06 13.05
N LEU A 27 5.31 -0.89 12.68
CA LEU A 27 5.27 -0.45 11.28
C LEU A 27 6.68 -0.25 10.70
N PHE A 28 7.58 0.33 11.50
CA PHE A 28 8.97 0.52 11.10
C PHE A 28 9.68 -0.82 10.87
N LEU A 29 9.51 -1.78 11.79
CA LEU A 29 10.07 -3.12 11.63
C LEU A 29 9.50 -3.82 10.40
N GLY A 30 8.18 -3.74 10.18
CA GLY A 30 7.54 -4.24 8.97
C GLY A 30 8.10 -3.60 7.71
N GLY A 31 8.29 -2.29 7.71
CA GLY A 31 8.92 -1.55 6.62
C GLY A 31 10.34 -2.00 6.32
N LEU A 32 11.16 -2.24 7.36
CA LEU A 32 12.51 -2.79 7.20
C LEU A 32 12.49 -4.20 6.57
N VAL A 33 11.57 -5.06 7.01
CA VAL A 33 11.41 -6.41 6.42
C VAL A 33 11.01 -6.31 4.95
N SER A 34 10.00 -5.49 4.63
CA SER A 34 9.57 -5.25 3.24
C SER A 34 10.70 -4.69 2.38
N LEU A 35 11.47 -3.74 2.89
CA LEU A 35 12.63 -3.18 2.20
C LEU A 35 13.72 -4.23 1.97
N GLY A 36 14.00 -5.07 2.97
CA GLY A 36 14.96 -6.16 2.85
C GLY A 36 14.55 -7.19 1.79
N VAL A 37 13.27 -7.58 1.76
CA VAL A 37 12.72 -8.47 0.73
C VAL A 37 12.82 -7.82 -0.66
N PHE A 38 12.48 -6.54 -0.77
CA PHE A 38 12.58 -5.80 -2.01
C PHE A 38 14.02 -5.80 -2.54
N ILE A 39 14.99 -5.36 -1.72
CA ILE A 39 16.41 -5.33 -2.10
C ILE A 39 16.91 -6.73 -2.48
N TYR A 40 16.56 -7.74 -1.70
CA TYR A 40 16.92 -9.13 -1.99
C TYR A 40 16.40 -9.58 -3.35
N ARG A 41 15.11 -9.32 -3.64
CA ARG A 41 14.49 -9.68 -4.92
C ARG A 41 15.08 -8.89 -6.09
N SER A 42 15.41 -7.62 -5.89
CA SER A 42 15.99 -6.77 -6.95
C SER A 42 17.42 -7.14 -7.32
N VAL A 43 18.24 -7.58 -6.36
CA VAL A 43 19.68 -7.84 -6.62
C VAL A 43 19.96 -9.33 -6.86
N LYS A 44 19.28 -10.21 -6.13
CA LYS A 44 19.61 -11.65 -6.09
C LYS A 44 18.44 -12.56 -6.46
N GLY A 45 17.21 -12.05 -6.39
CA GLY A 45 16.02 -12.77 -6.83
C GLY A 45 15.75 -12.60 -8.32
N ASP A 46 14.72 -13.29 -8.79
CA ASP A 46 14.23 -13.29 -10.17
C ASP A 46 13.52 -11.97 -10.55
N GLY A 47 13.86 -10.86 -9.87
CA GLY A 47 13.11 -9.62 -9.94
C GLY A 47 11.74 -9.67 -9.25
N MET A 48 10.93 -8.64 -9.48
CA MET A 48 9.53 -8.62 -9.08
C MET A 48 8.74 -9.38 -10.16
N ARG A 49 7.89 -10.35 -9.76
CA ARG A 49 7.07 -11.10 -10.71
C ARG A 49 6.17 -10.13 -11.47
N ASP A 50 6.12 -10.29 -12.79
CA ASP A 50 5.31 -9.45 -13.65
C ASP A 50 3.83 -9.64 -13.28
N PRO A 51 3.06 -8.58 -12.97
CA PRO A 51 1.65 -8.71 -12.59
C PRO A 51 0.79 -9.45 -13.62
N GLU A 52 1.18 -9.45 -14.89
CA GLU A 52 0.51 -10.19 -15.96
C GLU A 52 0.68 -11.72 -15.84
N GLU A 53 1.79 -12.19 -15.26
CA GLU A 53 2.07 -13.63 -15.07
C GLU A 53 1.37 -14.23 -13.84
N VAL A 54 0.93 -13.38 -12.90
CA VAL A 54 0.31 -13.83 -11.62
C VAL A 54 -1.18 -13.55 -11.57
N ALA A 55 -1.74 -12.83 -12.54
CA ALA A 55 -3.17 -12.73 -12.69
C ALA A 55 -3.71 -14.16 -12.95
N PRO A 56 -4.57 -14.73 -12.07
CA PRO A 56 -5.30 -15.93 -12.47
C PRO A 56 -6.01 -15.57 -13.76
N GLU A 57 -5.85 -16.40 -14.81
CA GLU A 57 -6.59 -16.26 -16.07
C GLU A 57 -7.98 -15.76 -15.72
N LYS A 58 -8.27 -14.50 -16.09
CA LYS A 58 -9.62 -13.96 -15.95
C LYS A 58 -10.48 -14.92 -16.73
N THR A 59 -11.21 -15.75 -15.99
CA THR A 59 -12.25 -16.61 -16.51
C THR A 59 -13.12 -15.73 -17.37
N THR A 60 -13.13 -16.02 -18.66
CA THR A 60 -14.08 -15.58 -19.68
C THR A 60 -15.23 -14.73 -19.14
N ASP A 61 -15.08 -13.42 -19.22
CA ASP A 61 -16.20 -12.56 -19.56
C ASP A 61 -15.61 -11.29 -20.21
N SER A 62 -15.82 -11.27 -21.53
CA SER A 62 -15.94 -10.11 -22.41
C SER A 62 -15.71 -8.75 -21.76
N ASP A 63 -14.56 -8.14 -22.04
CA ASP A 63 -14.43 -6.72 -22.40
C ASP A 63 -13.00 -6.54 -22.92
N ASP A 64 -12.81 -7.03 -24.15
CA ASP A 64 -11.66 -6.76 -24.99
C ASP A 64 -11.65 -5.25 -25.28
N VAL A 65 -10.75 -4.51 -24.62
CA VAL A 65 -10.46 -3.13 -25.00
C VAL A 65 -9.54 -3.21 -26.21
N THR A 66 -10.13 -3.34 -27.39
CA THR A 66 -9.40 -3.35 -28.66
C THR A 66 -8.69 -1.99 -28.84
N GLN A 67 -7.38 -2.03 -29.13
CA GLN A 67 -6.60 -0.85 -29.49
C GLN A 67 -7.17 -0.24 -30.78
N GLY A 68 -7.69 1.00 -30.69
CA GLY A 68 -8.36 1.69 -31.80
C GLY A 68 -7.52 1.68 -33.08
N GLY A 69 -8.12 1.22 -34.17
CA GLY A 69 -7.54 1.23 -35.52
C GLY A 69 -7.52 2.65 -36.11
N GLN A 70 -6.67 2.87 -37.10
CA GLN A 70 -6.42 4.18 -37.74
C GLN A 70 -7.62 4.79 -38.49
N ASP A 71 -8.78 4.13 -38.51
CA ASP A 71 -9.97 4.50 -39.29
C ASP A 71 -11.15 4.96 -38.40
N ASP A 72 -10.89 5.35 -37.15
CA ASP A 72 -11.90 5.96 -36.27
C ASP A 72 -12.15 7.43 -36.69
N GLU A 73 -12.84 7.58 -37.82
CA GLU A 73 -13.42 8.81 -38.33
C GLU A 73 -14.72 9.10 -37.54
N TRP A 74 -14.59 9.80 -36.42
CA TRP A 74 -15.73 10.16 -35.57
C TRP A 74 -16.67 11.16 -36.28
N GLU A 75 -17.72 10.67 -36.95
CA GLU A 75 -18.87 11.47 -37.38
C GLU A 75 -19.78 11.73 -36.18
N PHE A 76 -19.63 12.89 -35.54
CA PHE A 76 -20.60 13.37 -34.56
C PHE A 76 -21.82 13.96 -35.27
N TYR A 77 -22.94 13.26 -35.21
CA TYR A 77 -24.28 13.77 -35.53
C TYR A 77 -24.81 14.69 -34.43
#